data_AF-A0A7Y5A4V0-F1
#
_entry.id   AF-A0A7Y5A4V0-F1
#
_cell.length_a   1.000
_cell.length_b   1.000
_cell.length_c   1.000
_cell.angle_alpha   90.00
_cell.angle_beta   90.00
_cell.angle_gamma   90.00
#
_symmetry.space_group_name_H-M   'P 1'
#
loop_
_entity.id
_entity.type
_entity.pdbx_description
1 polymer ?
#
loop_
_entity_poly.entity_id
_entity_poly.type
_entity_poly.pdbx_seq_one_letter_code
_entity_poly.pdbx_strand_id
1 'polypeptide(L)'
;MMNDVIFIHIPKTGGTTINSAMQGAYWQTAPDFNYRHIEAGNKKSNAGDIFDPKNIYKYRDYKIFMMLRDPVDRLISEYHFIRERKEFIDLLRLKPKDFNDYILSKQTQNGVVSFLKGKRMYDVVPAKRSDLDDILIAIDKIPIHVGIFEAFEKSLQYYTETTGIQWKKKIEVKRMTFVRPKVTEVSEEVKDLIIKSNPLDVELYNYCYAKFNKITANISIPNISFTKDRYNHVIPYVNKWCLFEFCMENKKFIRENFTFFKELTFFLLKQKNISDGRQFTEIWNRTFLHTIELNFPDTPFSQALRSSYQENGDQLEQTLHIAKALDDFFDQHKKTANEYYKPLVFNQNMVVSSKPGLGFLRNIFR
;
A
#
# COMPACT_ATOMS: atom_id res chain seq x y z
N MET A 1 -9.11 -11.10 21.82
CA MET A 1 -7.75 -10.81 22.32
C MET A 1 -7.75 -11.02 23.82
N MET A 2 -6.64 -11.44 24.42
CA MET A 2 -6.51 -11.36 25.88
C MET A 2 -6.64 -9.89 26.28
N ASN A 3 -7.35 -9.60 27.37
CA ASN A 3 -7.73 -8.23 27.76
C ASN A 3 -6.52 -7.31 28.03
N ASP A 4 -5.35 -7.89 28.24
CA ASP A 4 -4.07 -7.24 28.55
C ASP A 4 -3.19 -6.96 27.33
N VAL A 5 -3.58 -7.37 26.12
CA VAL A 5 -2.75 -7.18 24.91
C VAL A 5 -3.21 -5.97 24.11
N ILE A 6 -2.27 -5.07 23.77
CA ILE A 6 -2.53 -3.89 22.93
C ILE A 6 -1.65 -3.94 21.69
N PHE A 7 -2.26 -3.92 20.50
CA PHE A 7 -1.55 -3.78 19.24
C PHE A 7 -1.57 -2.33 18.77
N ILE A 8 -0.39 -1.70 18.59
CA ILE A 8 -0.26 -0.40 17.96
C ILE A 8 0.10 -0.57 16.48
N HIS A 9 -0.86 -0.30 15.61
CA HIS A 9 -0.68 -0.32 14.16
C HIS A 9 -0.23 1.04 13.66
N ILE A 10 1.08 1.18 13.46
CA ILE A 10 1.67 2.34 12.80
C ILE A 10 1.39 2.23 11.28
N PRO A 11 0.93 3.31 10.61
CA PRO A 11 0.70 3.26 9.16
C PRO A 11 1.92 2.78 8.38
N LYS A 12 1.67 1.93 7.37
CA LYS A 12 2.67 1.43 6.41
C LYS A 12 3.75 0.48 6.96
N THR A 13 3.52 -0.11 8.13
CA THR A 13 4.41 -1.11 8.76
C THR A 13 3.82 -2.54 8.76
N GLY A 14 2.90 -2.85 7.83
CA GLY A 14 2.32 -4.19 7.71
C GLY A 14 1.20 -4.52 8.71
N GLY A 15 0.76 -3.56 9.52
CA GLY A 15 -0.20 -3.84 10.59
C GLY A 15 -1.62 -4.23 10.14
N THR A 16 -2.02 -3.99 8.89
CA THR A 16 -3.27 -4.56 8.34
C THR A 16 -3.18 -6.09 8.29
N THR A 17 -2.05 -6.63 7.81
CA THR A 17 -1.80 -8.07 7.79
C THR A 17 -1.82 -8.65 9.20
N ILE A 18 -1.15 -7.99 10.15
CA ILE A 18 -1.08 -8.43 11.56
C ILE A 18 -2.47 -8.43 12.20
N ASN A 19 -3.22 -7.32 12.10
CA ASN A 19 -4.55 -7.21 12.67
C ASN A 19 -5.51 -8.25 12.07
N SER A 20 -5.56 -8.39 10.74
CA SER A 20 -6.42 -9.39 10.09
C SER A 20 -6.03 -10.82 10.48
N ALA A 21 -4.73 -11.13 10.56
CA ALA A 21 -4.26 -12.44 10.98
C ALA A 21 -4.64 -12.74 12.44
N MET A 22 -4.45 -11.76 13.33
CA MET A 22 -4.76 -11.89 14.77
C MET A 22 -6.25 -12.03 15.04
N GLN A 23 -7.10 -11.30 14.30
CA GLN A 23 -8.55 -11.32 14.47
C GLN A 23 -9.26 -12.41 13.66
N GLY A 24 -8.53 -13.10 12.77
CA GLY A 24 -9.13 -14.02 11.80
C GLY A 24 -10.10 -13.32 10.82
N ALA A 25 -10.01 -12.00 10.68
CA ALA A 25 -10.90 -11.19 9.87
C ALA A 25 -10.37 -11.06 8.43
N TYR A 26 -11.28 -10.87 7.47
CA TYR A 26 -10.90 -10.64 6.07
C TYR A 26 -10.12 -9.33 5.87
N TRP A 27 -10.44 -8.31 6.68
CA TRP A 27 -9.84 -6.98 6.65
C TRP A 27 -9.52 -6.46 8.06
N GLN A 28 -8.92 -5.27 8.16
CA GLN A 28 -8.64 -4.67 9.47
C GLN A 28 -9.93 -4.35 10.23
N THR A 29 -9.91 -4.53 11.55
CA THR A 29 -11.00 -4.12 12.45
C THR A 29 -10.99 -2.61 12.69
N ALA A 30 -12.05 -2.09 13.31
CA ALA A 30 -12.09 -0.70 13.75
C ALA A 30 -11.11 -0.48 14.92
N PRO A 31 -10.43 0.68 15.01
CA PRO A 31 -9.60 1.03 16.16
C PRO A 31 -10.41 1.04 17.46
N ASP A 32 -9.81 0.53 18.53
CA ASP A 32 -10.40 0.48 19.87
C ASP A 32 -9.29 0.57 20.95
N PHE A 33 -9.58 0.10 22.17
CA PHE A 33 -8.60 0.08 23.26
C PHE A 33 -7.43 -0.89 23.00
N ASN A 34 -7.69 -2.07 22.48
CA ASN A 34 -6.69 -3.11 22.27
C ASN A 34 -6.07 -3.06 20.87
N TYR A 35 -6.64 -2.27 19.96
CA TYR A 35 -6.12 -2.01 18.62
C TYR A 35 -5.99 -0.50 18.37
N ARG A 36 -4.77 0.01 18.53
CA ARG A 36 -4.43 1.43 18.37
C ARG A 36 -4.07 1.75 16.93
N HIS A 37 -4.75 2.75 16.36
CA HIS A 37 -4.54 3.21 15.00
C HIS A 37 -5.13 4.62 14.79
N ILE A 38 -5.15 5.08 13.54
CA ILE A 38 -5.81 6.32 13.15
C ILE A 38 -7.33 6.15 13.20
N GLU A 39 -8.00 7.01 13.96
CA GLU A 39 -9.46 7.07 14.05
C GLU A 39 -10.06 7.69 12.78
N ALA A 40 -11.09 7.04 12.24
CA ALA A 40 -11.65 7.44 10.95
C ALA A 40 -12.28 8.85 10.97
N GLY A 41 -12.88 9.26 12.09
CA GLY A 41 -13.63 10.51 12.22
C GLY A 41 -12.74 11.76 12.25
N ASN A 42 -11.68 11.76 13.05
CA ASN A 42 -10.82 12.94 13.27
C ASN A 42 -9.41 12.79 12.64
N LYS A 43 -9.08 11.61 12.12
CA LYS A 43 -7.75 11.23 11.60
C LYS A 43 -6.62 11.34 12.63
N LYS A 44 -6.91 11.34 13.92
CA LYS A 44 -5.93 11.30 15.00
C LYS A 44 -5.57 9.87 15.34
N SER A 45 -4.33 9.68 15.80
CA SER A 45 -3.93 8.42 16.41
C SER A 45 -4.47 8.33 17.83
N ASN A 46 -5.07 7.19 18.19
CA ASN A 46 -5.49 6.92 19.56
C ASN A 46 -4.39 6.26 20.42
N ALA A 47 -3.14 6.24 19.94
CA ALA A 47 -2.00 5.67 20.67
C ALA A 47 -1.31 6.68 21.61
N GLY A 48 -1.63 7.98 21.48
CA GLY A 48 -0.89 9.07 22.12
C GLY A 48 -0.78 8.97 23.64
N ASP A 49 -1.80 8.43 24.29
CA ASP A 49 -1.85 8.34 25.75
C ASP A 49 -0.90 7.28 26.31
N ILE A 50 -0.52 6.27 25.52
CA ILE A 50 0.49 5.25 25.91
C ILE A 50 1.88 5.89 26.07
N PHE A 51 2.17 6.92 25.27
CA PHE A 51 3.45 7.62 25.23
C PHE A 51 3.42 8.96 25.98
N ASP A 52 2.43 9.16 26.85
CA ASP A 52 2.44 10.26 27.84
C ASP A 52 3.16 9.75 29.10
N PRO A 53 4.25 10.40 29.56
CA PRO A 53 4.96 9.99 30.78
C PRO A 53 4.06 9.83 32.02
N LYS A 54 2.93 10.56 32.09
CA LYS A 54 1.96 10.45 33.20
C LYS A 54 1.25 9.10 33.24
N ASN A 55 1.18 8.40 32.11
CA ASN A 55 0.44 7.15 31.96
C ASN A 55 1.33 5.90 32.03
N ILE A 56 2.63 6.03 32.32
CA ILE A 56 3.54 4.88 32.43
C ILE A 56 2.98 3.81 33.38
N TYR A 57 2.51 4.23 34.57
CA TYR A 57 1.95 3.30 35.54
C TYR A 57 0.67 2.62 35.04
N LYS A 58 -0.19 3.35 34.32
CA LYS A 58 -1.44 2.82 33.73
C LYS A 58 -1.18 1.68 32.76
N TYR A 59 -0.09 1.76 32.00
CA TYR A 59 0.19 0.83 30.90
C TYR A 59 1.20 -0.28 31.23
N ARG A 60 1.83 -0.25 32.41
CA ARG A 60 2.90 -1.20 32.79
C ARG A 60 2.47 -2.67 32.82
N ASP A 61 1.18 -2.92 33.05
CA ASP A 61 0.60 -4.26 33.19
C ASP A 61 0.01 -4.79 31.87
N TYR A 62 0.09 -4.01 30.78
CA TYR A 62 -0.37 -4.44 29.45
C TYR A 62 0.79 -4.93 28.61
N LYS A 63 0.61 -5.99 27.84
CA LYS A 63 1.56 -6.42 26.81
C LYS A 63 1.31 -5.65 25.53
N ILE A 64 2.13 -4.66 25.25
CA ILE A 64 1.96 -3.78 24.09
C ILE A 64 2.91 -4.23 23.00
N PHE A 65 2.48 -4.29 21.75
CA PHE A 65 3.38 -4.55 20.64
C PHE A 65 3.08 -3.66 19.45
N MET A 66 4.13 -3.35 18.69
CA MET A 66 4.06 -2.49 17.51
C MET A 66 5.14 -2.86 16.51
N MET A 67 4.93 -2.55 15.23
CA MET A 67 5.92 -2.80 14.19
C MET A 67 6.43 -1.49 13.62
N LEU A 68 7.75 -1.34 13.60
CA LEU A 68 8.45 -0.31 12.86
C LEU A 68 8.94 -0.84 11.52
N ARG A 69 9.28 0.09 10.63
CA ARG A 69 9.82 -0.16 9.31
C ARG A 69 10.90 0.89 9.06
N ASP A 70 11.91 0.53 8.30
CA ASP A 70 12.94 1.45 7.85
C ASP A 70 12.28 2.76 7.35
N PRO A 71 12.71 3.95 7.85
CA PRO A 71 12.06 5.21 7.54
C PRO A 71 12.02 5.53 6.04
N VAL A 72 13.05 5.13 5.29
CA VAL A 72 13.13 5.34 3.84
C VAL A 72 12.08 4.46 3.16
N ASP A 73 12.07 3.16 3.45
CA ASP A 73 11.13 2.21 2.90
C ASP A 73 9.66 2.57 3.25
N ARG A 74 9.43 3.00 4.49
CA ARG A 74 8.12 3.45 4.98
C ARG A 74 7.62 4.66 4.20
N LEU A 75 8.44 5.69 4.03
CA LEU A 75 8.03 6.94 3.36
C LEU A 75 7.75 6.71 1.87
N ILE A 76 8.58 5.90 1.18
CA ILE A 76 8.31 5.49 -0.21
C ILE A 76 6.96 4.74 -0.27
N SER A 77 6.71 3.82 0.67
CA SER A 77 5.42 3.09 0.73
C SER A 77 4.22 3.99 0.98
N GLU A 78 4.39 5.04 1.78
CA GLU A 78 3.36 6.01 2.10
C GLU A 78 3.04 6.88 0.89
N TYR A 79 4.04 7.51 0.28
CA TYR A 79 3.86 8.40 -0.86
C TYR A 79 3.11 7.72 -2.02
N HIS A 80 3.58 6.55 -2.45
CA HIS A 80 2.94 5.80 -3.53
C HIS A 80 1.56 5.26 -3.16
N PHE A 81 1.24 5.14 -1.87
CA PHE A 81 -0.09 4.78 -1.44
C PHE A 81 -1.06 5.97 -1.48
N ILE A 82 -0.61 7.17 -1.11
CA ILE A 82 -1.49 8.34 -0.95
C ILE A 82 -1.61 9.22 -2.19
N ARG A 83 -0.63 9.25 -3.09
CA ARG A 83 -0.52 10.30 -4.13
C ARG A 83 -1.75 10.37 -5.05
N GLU A 84 -2.39 9.24 -5.32
CA GLU A 84 -3.60 9.14 -6.15
C GLU A 84 -4.91 9.17 -5.32
N ARG A 85 -4.82 9.24 -3.99
CA ARG A 85 -5.95 9.11 -3.08
C ARG A 85 -6.32 10.45 -2.47
N LYS A 86 -7.34 11.10 -3.05
CA LYS A 86 -7.91 12.38 -2.57
C LYS A 86 -8.14 12.41 -1.06
N GLU A 87 -8.68 11.33 -0.50
CA GLU A 87 -8.95 11.17 0.94
C GLU A 87 -7.72 11.37 1.85
N PHE A 88 -6.50 11.19 1.33
CA PHE A 88 -5.25 11.40 2.05
C PHE A 88 -4.49 12.63 1.58
N ILE A 89 -4.35 12.83 0.26
CA ILE A 89 -3.57 13.95 -0.26
C ILE A 89 -4.20 15.31 0.09
N ASP A 90 -5.53 15.38 0.23
CA ASP A 90 -6.25 16.59 0.60
C ASP A 90 -6.10 16.94 2.10
N LEU A 91 -5.46 16.07 2.90
CA LEU A 91 -5.11 16.37 4.29
C LEU A 91 -3.87 17.27 4.40
N LEU A 92 -3.06 17.37 3.34
CA LEU A 92 -1.90 18.26 3.24
C LEU A 92 -2.36 19.66 2.83
N ARG A 93 -1.84 20.71 3.49
CA ARG A 93 -2.17 22.10 3.14
C ARG A 93 -1.67 22.47 1.75
N LEU A 94 -0.43 22.07 1.47
CA LEU A 94 0.18 22.19 0.14
C LEU A 94 0.32 20.80 -0.44
N LYS A 95 -0.37 20.56 -1.56
CA LYS A 95 -0.29 19.27 -2.25
C LYS A 95 1.10 19.17 -2.91
N PRO A 96 1.87 18.11 -2.61
CA PRO A 96 3.17 17.91 -3.22
C PRO A 96 2.99 17.68 -4.72
N LYS A 97 3.89 18.24 -5.53
CA LYS A 97 3.87 18.01 -6.99
C LYS A 97 4.55 16.69 -7.34
N ASP A 98 5.57 16.33 -6.57
CA ASP A 98 6.36 15.13 -6.75
C ASP A 98 6.80 14.54 -5.40
N PHE A 99 7.68 13.53 -5.45
CA PHE A 99 8.16 12.86 -4.25
C PHE A 99 9.09 13.74 -3.41
N ASN A 100 9.90 14.61 -4.02
CA ASN A 100 10.82 15.49 -3.30
C ASN A 100 10.03 16.55 -2.52
N ASP A 101 9.01 17.15 -3.14
CA ASP A 101 8.06 18.05 -2.46
C ASP A 101 7.39 17.35 -1.27
N TYR A 102 7.02 16.07 -1.44
CA TYR A 102 6.42 15.27 -0.36
C TYR A 102 7.41 15.06 0.80
N ILE A 103 8.69 14.78 0.52
CA ILE A 103 9.72 14.57 1.55
C ILE A 103 10.00 15.86 2.33
N LEU A 104 10.04 17.00 1.63
CA LEU A 104 10.36 18.31 2.21
C LEU A 104 9.19 18.93 3.00
N SER A 105 7.98 18.41 2.82
CA SER A 105 6.80 18.90 3.54
C SER A 105 6.91 18.67 5.05
N LYS A 106 6.75 19.73 5.85
CA LYS A 106 6.75 19.61 7.32
C LYS A 106 5.64 18.72 7.87
N GLN A 107 4.55 18.54 7.13
CA GLN A 107 3.42 17.69 7.54
C GLN A 107 3.70 16.19 7.37
N THR A 108 4.70 15.80 6.58
CA THR A 108 5.02 14.39 6.27
C THR A 108 6.26 13.91 7.03
N GLN A 109 7.07 14.85 7.53
CA GLN A 109 8.28 14.59 8.31
C GLN A 109 7.97 14.01 9.69
N ASN A 110 8.76 13.02 10.11
CA ASN A 110 8.67 12.35 11.40
C ASN A 110 7.25 11.82 11.70
N GLY A 111 6.66 11.18 10.69
CA GLY A 111 5.30 10.69 10.71
C GLY A 111 5.05 9.63 11.79
N VAL A 112 6.05 8.79 12.10
CA VAL A 112 5.92 7.77 13.16
C VAL A 112 5.89 8.42 14.53
N VAL A 113 6.84 9.29 14.85
CA VAL A 113 6.84 10.03 16.13
C VAL A 113 5.56 10.83 16.31
N SER A 114 5.09 11.51 15.26
CA SER A 114 3.82 12.25 15.28
C SER A 114 2.62 11.33 15.56
N PHE A 115 2.57 10.17 14.92
CA PHE A 115 1.52 9.16 15.15
C PHE A 115 1.56 8.63 16.59
N LEU A 116 2.73 8.33 17.14
CA LEU A 116 2.86 7.80 18.50
C LEU A 116 2.51 8.83 19.56
N LYS A 117 2.64 10.13 19.29
CA LYS A 117 2.12 11.21 20.16
C LYS A 117 0.65 11.55 19.96
N GLY A 118 -0.10 10.74 19.21
CA GLY A 118 -1.54 10.95 19.04
C GLY A 118 -1.93 12.10 18.11
N LYS A 119 -0.98 12.62 17.32
CA LYS A 119 -1.26 13.74 16.41
C LYS A 119 -2.19 13.31 15.28
N ARG A 120 -2.79 14.30 14.62
CA ARG A 120 -3.57 14.06 13.41
C ARG A 120 -2.63 13.60 12.28
N MET A 121 -3.12 12.74 11.40
CA MET A 121 -2.44 12.43 10.15
C MET A 121 -2.13 13.72 9.39
N TYR A 122 -0.88 13.91 9.01
CA TYR A 122 -0.40 15.13 8.37
C TYR A 122 -0.70 16.39 9.18
N ASP A 123 -0.45 16.34 10.49
CA ASP A 123 -0.60 17.50 11.36
C ASP A 123 0.32 18.65 10.91
N VAL A 124 -0.13 19.87 11.13
CA VAL A 124 0.62 21.09 10.83
C VAL A 124 1.63 21.40 11.92
N VAL A 125 1.45 20.82 13.11
CA VAL A 125 2.37 20.92 14.23
C VAL A 125 3.40 19.80 14.14
N PRO A 126 4.68 20.11 13.80
CA PRO A 126 5.70 19.08 13.62
C PRO A 126 6.03 18.35 14.93
N ALA A 127 6.58 17.15 14.80
CA ALA A 127 7.22 16.45 15.92
C ALA A 127 8.43 17.23 16.46
N LYS A 128 8.60 17.19 17.78
CA LYS A 128 9.70 17.83 18.50
C LYS A 128 10.62 16.78 19.11
N ARG A 129 11.84 17.17 19.49
CA ARG A 129 12.78 16.30 20.21
C ARG A 129 12.15 15.67 21.47
N SER A 130 11.45 16.48 22.27
CA SER A 130 10.73 16.02 23.47
C SER A 130 9.66 14.97 23.17
N ASP A 131 9.07 14.97 21.98
CA ASP A 131 8.11 13.94 21.56
C ASP A 131 8.80 12.58 21.45
N LEU A 132 10.02 12.54 20.91
CA LEU A 132 10.81 11.31 20.84
C LEU A 132 11.27 10.88 22.22
N ASP A 133 11.73 11.81 23.05
CA ASP A 133 12.23 11.51 24.39
C ASP A 133 11.15 10.80 25.23
N ASP A 134 9.91 11.30 25.22
CA ASP A 134 8.76 10.66 25.84
C ASP A 134 8.52 9.23 25.32
N ILE A 135 8.62 9.04 24.00
CA ILE A 135 8.41 7.75 23.35
C ILE A 135 9.48 6.74 23.79
N LEU A 136 10.74 7.14 23.81
CA LEU A 136 11.85 6.28 24.23
C LEU A 136 11.71 5.90 25.72
N ILE A 137 11.35 6.86 26.57
CA ILE A 137 11.07 6.60 28.00
C ILE A 137 9.94 5.57 28.15
N ALA A 138 8.86 5.71 27.39
CA ALA A 138 7.74 4.76 27.41
C ALA A 138 8.18 3.36 26.93
N ILE A 139 8.95 3.26 25.85
CA ILE A 139 9.49 1.99 25.31
C ILE A 139 10.39 1.26 26.32
N ASP A 140 11.04 1.99 27.22
CA ASP A 140 11.89 1.39 28.25
C ASP A 140 11.18 1.07 29.56
N LYS A 141 10.11 1.80 29.89
CA LYS A 141 9.39 1.65 31.17
C LYS A 141 8.11 0.83 31.09
N ILE A 142 7.54 0.70 29.90
CA ILE A 142 6.34 -0.09 29.60
C ILE A 142 6.79 -1.30 28.78
N PRO A 143 6.19 -2.49 28.93
CA PRO A 143 6.53 -3.67 28.11
C PRO A 143 5.99 -3.51 26.67
N ILE A 144 6.60 -2.58 25.92
CA ILE A 144 6.35 -2.34 24.50
C ILE A 144 7.34 -3.18 23.69
N HIS A 145 6.80 -4.19 23.00
CA HIS A 145 7.53 -5.11 22.14
C HIS A 145 7.53 -4.58 20.71
N VAL A 146 8.67 -4.05 20.27
CA VAL A 146 8.83 -3.45 18.95
C VAL A 146 9.45 -4.46 17.98
N GLY A 147 8.68 -4.88 16.98
CA GLY A 147 9.21 -5.66 15.86
C GLY A 147 9.63 -4.80 14.68
N ILE A 148 10.34 -5.42 13.74
CA ILE A 148 10.95 -4.80 12.57
C ILE A 148 10.36 -5.43 11.31
N PHE A 149 9.79 -4.62 10.43
CA PHE A 149 9.11 -5.04 9.21
C PHE A 149 10.02 -5.84 8.28
N GLU A 150 11.29 -5.45 8.19
CA GLU A 150 12.34 -6.10 7.39
C GLU A 150 12.64 -7.52 7.90
N ALA A 151 12.36 -7.79 9.18
CA ALA A 151 12.46 -9.08 9.84
C ALA A 151 11.07 -9.59 10.25
N PHE A 152 10.10 -9.55 9.33
CA PHE A 152 8.68 -9.77 9.62
C PHE A 152 8.39 -11.11 10.33
N GLU A 153 8.92 -12.22 9.82
CA GLU A 153 8.75 -13.56 10.41
C GLU A 153 9.27 -13.64 11.84
N LYS A 154 10.49 -13.12 12.04
CA LYS A 154 11.14 -13.05 13.35
C LYS A 154 10.35 -12.17 14.31
N SER A 155 9.77 -11.07 13.82
CA SER A 155 8.91 -10.19 14.60
C SER A 155 7.61 -10.86 15.02
N LEU A 156 6.98 -11.65 14.14
CA LEU A 156 5.79 -12.42 14.51
C LEU A 156 6.11 -13.44 15.61
N GLN A 157 7.23 -14.15 15.51
CA GLN A 157 7.65 -15.07 16.56
C GLN A 157 7.96 -14.35 17.87
N TYR A 158 8.63 -13.20 17.82
CA TYR A 158 8.87 -12.38 18.99
C TYR A 158 7.56 -11.97 19.68
N TYR A 159 6.52 -11.63 18.90
CA TYR A 159 5.19 -11.37 19.46
C TYR A 159 4.54 -12.62 20.05
N THR A 160 4.69 -13.78 19.43
CA THR A 160 4.20 -15.05 19.99
C THR A 160 4.78 -15.29 21.38
N GLU A 161 6.10 -15.17 21.53
CA GLU A 161 6.81 -15.44 22.79
C GLU A 161 6.45 -14.45 23.90
N THR A 162 6.20 -13.19 23.55
CA THR A 162 5.91 -12.13 24.52
C THR A 162 4.44 -12.03 24.88
N THR A 163 3.56 -12.13 23.89
CA THR A 163 2.10 -11.91 24.04
C THR A 163 1.29 -13.18 24.14
N GLY A 164 1.81 -14.32 23.66
CA GLY A 164 1.08 -15.58 23.51
C GLY A 164 0.20 -15.67 22.25
N ILE A 165 0.14 -14.63 21.42
CA ILE A 165 -0.62 -14.64 20.16
C ILE A 165 -0.14 -15.78 19.26
N GLN A 166 -1.08 -16.55 18.73
CA GLN A 166 -0.79 -17.63 17.78
C GLN A 166 -1.12 -17.19 16.35
N TRP A 167 -0.20 -17.45 15.43
CA TRP A 167 -0.37 -17.12 14.01
C TRP A 167 -0.76 -18.35 13.20
N LYS A 168 -1.55 -18.16 12.14
CA LYS A 168 -1.80 -19.23 11.16
C LYS A 168 -0.50 -19.53 10.40
N LYS A 169 -0.30 -20.80 10.02
CA LYS A 169 0.85 -21.23 9.17
C LYS A 169 0.92 -20.51 7.83
N LYS A 170 -0.24 -20.11 7.29
CA LYS A 170 -0.37 -19.32 6.07
C LYS A 170 -1.03 -17.99 6.41
N ILE A 171 -0.31 -16.90 6.18
CA ILE A 171 -0.82 -15.54 6.38
C ILE A 171 -0.92 -14.86 5.02
N GLU A 172 -2.10 -14.36 4.68
CA GLU A 172 -2.29 -13.59 3.47
C GLU A 172 -1.81 -12.15 3.68
N VAL A 173 -0.93 -11.66 2.79
CA VAL A 173 -0.45 -10.28 2.88
C VAL A 173 -1.56 -9.33 2.47
N LYS A 174 -1.99 -8.50 3.43
CA LYS A 174 -3.02 -7.48 3.20
C LYS A 174 -2.36 -6.16 2.77
N ARG A 175 -2.98 -5.50 1.79
CA ARG A 175 -2.53 -4.25 1.14
C ARG A 175 -1.17 -4.35 0.46
N MET A 176 -1.19 -4.49 -0.85
CA MET A 176 -0.02 -4.26 -1.70
C MET A 176 -0.21 -3.00 -2.55
N THR A 177 0.83 -2.17 -2.62
CA THR A 177 0.89 -1.10 -3.63
C THR A 177 1.35 -1.75 -4.94
N PHE A 178 0.55 -1.65 -6.01
CA PHE A 178 0.84 -2.33 -7.30
C PHE A 178 2.16 -1.87 -7.92
N VAL A 179 2.41 -0.57 -7.89
CA VAL A 179 3.63 0.05 -8.40
C VAL A 179 4.25 0.87 -7.29
N ARG A 180 5.43 0.43 -6.86
CA ARG A 180 6.25 1.15 -5.92
C ARG A 180 7.71 0.82 -6.22
N PRO A 181 8.58 1.84 -6.36
CA PRO A 181 10.02 1.60 -6.39
C PRO A 181 10.46 0.78 -5.17
N LYS A 182 11.36 -0.16 -5.42
CA LYS A 182 12.15 -0.78 -4.36
C LYS A 182 13.12 0.27 -3.82
N VAL A 183 13.53 0.11 -2.57
CA VAL A 183 14.54 0.99 -1.97
C VAL A 183 15.83 1.00 -2.80
N THR A 184 16.18 -0.13 -3.42
CA THR A 184 17.33 -0.28 -4.31
C THR A 184 17.22 0.49 -5.63
N GLU A 185 16.01 0.89 -6.03
CA GLU A 185 15.73 1.63 -7.28
C GLU A 185 15.67 3.15 -7.04
N VAL A 186 15.72 3.59 -5.79
CA VAL A 186 15.75 5.01 -5.40
C VAL A 186 17.20 5.46 -5.28
N SER A 187 17.52 6.65 -5.81
CA SER A 187 18.87 7.21 -5.76
C SER A 187 19.32 7.53 -4.33
N GLU A 188 20.63 7.52 -4.09
CA GLU A 188 21.19 7.83 -2.76
C GLU A 188 20.86 9.25 -2.31
N GLU A 189 20.80 10.23 -3.23
CA GLU A 189 20.44 11.60 -2.90
C GLU A 189 19.02 11.70 -2.32
N VAL A 190 18.08 10.94 -2.87
CA VAL A 190 16.71 10.89 -2.37
C VAL A 190 16.65 10.18 -1.02
N LYS A 191 17.41 9.09 -0.83
CA LYS A 191 17.49 8.40 0.48
C LYS A 191 18.03 9.33 1.57
N ASP A 192 19.13 10.04 1.27
CA ASP A 192 19.73 11.03 2.16
C ASP A 192 18.76 12.16 2.49
N LEU A 193 18.00 12.63 1.50
CA LEU A 193 16.99 13.66 1.71
C LEU A 193 15.91 13.18 2.68
N ILE A 194 15.47 11.93 2.56
CA ILE A 194 14.49 11.32 3.47
C ILE A 194 15.05 11.25 4.89
N ILE A 195 16.27 10.73 5.04
CA ILE A 195 16.93 10.59 6.35
C ILE A 195 17.08 11.95 7.03
N LYS A 196 17.60 12.95 6.31
CA LYS A 196 17.78 14.32 6.82
C LYS A 196 16.46 15.00 7.18
N SER A 197 15.38 14.68 6.46
CA SER A 197 14.04 15.24 6.70
C SER A 197 13.29 14.53 7.83
N ASN A 198 13.67 13.31 8.20
CA ASN A 198 12.99 12.49 9.20
C ASN A 198 13.92 12.05 10.36
N PRO A 199 14.69 12.96 10.99
CA PRO A 199 15.72 12.59 11.95
C PRO A 199 15.17 11.87 13.18
N LEU A 200 13.96 12.21 13.64
CA LEU A 200 13.37 11.60 14.84
C LEU A 200 12.89 10.18 14.58
N ASP A 201 12.28 9.94 13.41
CA ASP A 201 11.87 8.58 13.00
C ASP A 201 13.08 7.68 12.77
N VAL A 202 14.18 8.23 12.22
CA VAL A 202 15.46 7.51 12.04
C VAL A 202 16.06 7.11 13.38
N GLU A 203 16.11 8.03 14.34
CA GLU A 203 16.64 7.76 15.68
C GLU A 203 15.79 6.73 16.43
N LEU A 204 14.46 6.87 16.38
CA LEU A 204 13.52 5.90 16.94
C LEU A 204 13.73 4.49 16.35
N TYR A 205 13.82 4.41 15.01
CA TYR A 205 14.03 3.15 14.31
C TYR A 205 15.35 2.50 14.72
N ASN A 206 16.45 3.23 14.70
CA ASN A 206 17.78 2.71 15.06
C ASN A 206 17.81 2.21 16.51
N TYR A 207 17.23 2.96 17.43
CA TYR A 207 17.10 2.55 18.83
C TYR A 207 16.35 1.22 18.98
N CYS A 208 15.16 1.12 18.38
CA CYS A 208 14.33 -0.06 18.47
C CYS A 208 14.93 -1.26 17.70
N TYR A 209 15.60 -1.02 16.58
CA TYR A 209 16.26 -2.03 15.77
C TYR A 209 17.41 -2.68 16.54
N ALA A 210 18.24 -1.89 17.22
CA ALA A 210 19.30 -2.40 18.08
C ALA A 210 18.73 -3.24 19.25
N LYS A 211 17.69 -2.75 19.91
CA LYS A 211 16.98 -3.47 20.99
C LYS A 211 16.36 -4.78 20.48
N PHE A 212 15.71 -4.76 19.32
CA PHE A 212 15.12 -5.92 18.67
C PHE A 212 16.18 -6.97 18.33
N ASN A 213 17.29 -6.60 17.71
CA ASN A 213 18.35 -7.55 17.37
C ASN A 213 18.95 -8.21 18.62
N LYS A 214 19.13 -7.45 19.70
CA LYS A 214 19.62 -7.97 20.99
C LYS A 214 18.63 -8.98 21.59
N ILE A 215 17.34 -8.63 21.65
CA ILE A 215 16.31 -9.49 22.27
C ILE A 215 16.07 -10.75 21.44
N THR A 216 16.09 -10.61 20.11
CA THR A 216 15.72 -11.70 19.20
C THR A 216 16.90 -12.55 18.74
N ALA A 217 18.11 -12.34 19.28
CA ALA A 217 19.33 -13.01 18.82
C ALA A 217 19.19 -14.55 18.73
N ASN A 218 18.44 -15.16 19.66
CA ASN A 218 18.27 -16.60 19.78
C ASN A 218 16.85 -17.09 19.39
N ILE A 219 16.01 -16.22 18.84
CA ILE A 219 14.66 -16.61 18.42
C ILE A 219 14.74 -17.43 17.15
N SER A 220 14.11 -18.61 17.16
CA SER A 220 13.98 -19.45 15.98
C SER A 220 12.98 -18.86 14.99
N ILE A 221 13.29 -18.95 13.69
CA ILE A 221 12.36 -18.45 12.66
C ILE A 221 11.18 -19.40 12.59
N PRO A 222 9.93 -18.90 12.72
CA PRO A 222 8.76 -19.75 12.71
C PRO A 222 8.50 -20.26 11.28
N ASN A 223 7.92 -21.46 11.15
CA ASN A 223 7.44 -21.96 9.86
C ASN A 223 6.11 -21.30 9.48
N ILE A 224 6.17 -20.00 9.17
CA ILE A 224 5.07 -19.20 8.65
C ILE A 224 5.36 -18.90 7.19
N SER A 225 4.36 -19.08 6.33
CA SER A 225 4.45 -18.72 4.91
C SER A 225 3.48 -17.60 4.59
N PHE A 226 3.90 -16.71 3.69
CA PHE A 226 3.10 -15.57 3.25
C PHE A 226 2.55 -15.80 1.84
N THR A 227 1.23 -15.74 1.70
CA THR A 227 0.61 -15.69 0.38
C THR A 227 0.63 -14.24 -0.09
N LYS A 228 1.51 -13.94 -1.06
CA LYS A 228 1.65 -12.64 -1.72
C LYS A 228 0.97 -12.68 -3.08
N ASP A 229 -0.36 -12.71 -3.10
CA ASP A 229 -1.08 -12.60 -4.36
C ASP A 229 -1.47 -11.14 -4.62
N ARG A 230 -0.82 -10.52 -5.62
CA ARG A 230 -1.14 -9.15 -6.04
C ARG A 230 -2.58 -9.03 -6.53
N TYR A 231 -3.13 -10.11 -7.10
CA TYR A 231 -4.47 -10.11 -7.68
C TYR A 231 -5.59 -10.02 -6.64
N ASN A 232 -5.36 -10.46 -5.41
CA ASN A 232 -6.31 -10.26 -4.30
C ASN A 232 -6.60 -8.77 -4.03
N HIS A 233 -5.71 -7.86 -4.44
CA HIS A 233 -5.87 -6.42 -4.24
C HIS A 233 -6.54 -5.72 -5.42
N VAL A 234 -6.66 -6.37 -6.58
CA VAL A 234 -7.21 -5.76 -7.80
C VAL A 234 -8.68 -5.41 -7.61
N ILE A 235 -9.52 -6.36 -7.23
CA ILE A 235 -10.96 -6.14 -7.09
C ILE A 235 -11.28 -5.04 -6.05
N PRO A 236 -10.70 -5.04 -4.84
CA PRO A 236 -10.89 -3.93 -3.90
C PRO A 236 -10.43 -2.57 -4.43
N TYR A 237 -9.39 -2.54 -5.27
CA TYR A 237 -8.87 -1.31 -5.87
C TYR A 237 -9.82 -0.76 -6.95
N VAL A 238 -10.18 -1.58 -7.93
CA VAL A 238 -10.97 -1.12 -9.09
C VAL A 238 -12.41 -0.75 -8.75
N ASN A 239 -12.91 -1.20 -7.59
CA ASN A 239 -14.17 -0.71 -7.04
C ASN A 239 -14.15 0.77 -6.64
N LYS A 240 -12.96 1.34 -6.43
CA LYS A 240 -12.77 2.73 -5.96
C LYS A 240 -12.02 3.61 -6.95
N TRP A 241 -11.08 3.07 -7.71
CA TRP A 241 -10.18 3.80 -8.59
C TRP A 241 -10.13 3.17 -9.98
N CYS A 242 -9.83 3.96 -11.03
CA CYS A 242 -9.58 3.38 -12.34
C CYS A 242 -8.28 2.54 -12.33
N LEU A 243 -8.26 1.39 -13.02
CA LEU A 243 -7.10 0.50 -13.04
C LEU A 243 -5.82 1.23 -13.49
N PHE A 244 -5.89 2.06 -14.53
CA PHE A 244 -4.72 2.81 -15.00
C PHE A 244 -4.24 3.92 -14.05
N GLU A 245 -5.00 4.34 -13.04
CA GLU A 245 -4.56 5.44 -12.16
C GLU A 245 -3.27 5.13 -11.40
N PHE A 246 -2.95 3.85 -11.15
CA PHE A 246 -1.72 3.50 -10.43
C PHE A 246 -0.46 3.50 -11.32
N CYS A 247 -0.61 3.49 -12.65
CA CYS A 247 0.52 3.30 -13.57
C CYS A 247 0.63 4.29 -14.73
N MET A 248 -0.45 4.98 -15.11
CA MET A 248 -0.46 5.93 -16.23
C MET A 248 -0.23 7.36 -15.75
N GLU A 249 0.76 8.02 -16.35
CA GLU A 249 1.13 9.41 -16.06
C GLU A 249 0.24 10.41 -16.80
N ASN A 250 -0.25 10.07 -17.99
CA ASN A 250 -1.15 10.89 -18.79
C ASN A 250 -2.56 10.99 -18.19
N LYS A 251 -2.71 11.78 -17.13
CA LYS A 251 -3.98 12.00 -16.42
C LYS A 251 -5.07 12.63 -17.31
N LYS A 252 -4.68 13.34 -18.38
CA LYS A 252 -5.64 13.84 -19.38
C LYS A 252 -6.33 12.66 -20.06
N PHE A 253 -5.58 11.66 -20.53
CA PHE A 253 -6.16 10.49 -21.20
C PHE A 253 -7.13 9.73 -20.27
N ILE A 254 -6.74 9.54 -19.00
CA ILE A 254 -7.61 8.91 -18.00
C ILE A 254 -8.92 9.70 -17.85
N ARG A 255 -8.84 11.03 -17.74
CA ARG A 255 -10.01 11.89 -17.55
C ARG A 255 -10.96 11.87 -18.74
N GLU A 256 -10.44 12.01 -19.97
CA GLU A 256 -11.27 11.99 -21.18
C GLU A 256 -11.98 10.64 -21.38
N ASN A 257 -11.37 9.54 -20.90
CA ASN A 257 -11.89 8.18 -21.05
C ASN A 257 -12.48 7.59 -19.76
N PHE A 258 -12.70 8.41 -18.73
CA PHE A 258 -13.10 7.91 -17.41
C PHE A 258 -14.43 7.15 -17.44
N THR A 259 -15.41 7.62 -18.21
CA THR A 259 -16.70 6.96 -18.39
C THR A 259 -16.53 5.55 -18.96
N PHE A 260 -15.73 5.39 -20.01
CA PHE A 260 -15.42 4.08 -20.60
C PHE A 260 -14.80 3.14 -19.56
N PHE A 261 -13.77 3.59 -18.83
CA PHE A 261 -13.12 2.74 -17.83
C PHE A 261 -14.06 2.32 -16.70
N LYS A 262 -14.91 3.25 -16.23
CA LYS A 262 -15.90 2.99 -15.19
C LYS A 262 -16.93 1.95 -15.66
N GLU A 263 -17.46 2.11 -16.86
CA GLU A 263 -18.46 1.20 -17.43
C GLU A 263 -17.89 -0.20 -17.67
N LEU A 264 -16.70 -0.30 -18.28
CA LEU A 264 -16.00 -1.58 -18.45
C LEU A 264 -15.80 -2.28 -17.09
N THR A 265 -15.24 -1.58 -16.11
CA THR A 265 -14.98 -2.13 -14.77
C THR A 265 -16.27 -2.66 -14.13
N PHE A 266 -17.33 -1.86 -14.08
CA PHE A 266 -18.56 -2.29 -13.41
C PHE A 266 -19.36 -3.32 -14.20
N PHE A 267 -19.23 -3.37 -15.53
CA PHE A 267 -19.75 -4.46 -16.32
C PHE A 267 -19.09 -5.78 -15.94
N LEU A 268 -17.75 -5.82 -15.87
CA LEU A 268 -17.00 -7.02 -15.48
C LEU A 268 -17.33 -7.47 -14.05
N LEU A 269 -17.40 -6.54 -13.10
CA LEU A 269 -17.68 -6.85 -11.70
C LEU A 269 -19.13 -7.28 -11.46
N LYS A 270 -20.10 -6.56 -12.02
CA LYS A 270 -21.53 -6.70 -11.64
C LYS A 270 -22.35 -7.53 -12.62
N GLN A 271 -22.02 -7.49 -13.91
CA GLN A 271 -22.79 -8.23 -14.92
C GLN A 271 -22.11 -9.55 -15.29
N LYS A 272 -20.77 -9.58 -15.35
CA LYS A 272 -20.02 -10.82 -15.57
C LYS A 272 -19.64 -11.55 -14.27
N ASN A 273 -19.92 -10.95 -13.10
CA ASN A 273 -19.62 -11.52 -11.77
C ASN A 273 -18.15 -11.94 -11.60
N ILE A 274 -17.21 -11.20 -12.20
CA ILE A 274 -15.79 -11.52 -12.10
C ILE A 274 -15.28 -11.06 -10.74
N SER A 275 -14.88 -12.03 -9.92
CA SER A 275 -14.28 -11.82 -8.59
C SER A 275 -12.79 -12.19 -8.51
N ASP A 276 -12.26 -12.85 -9.54
CA ASP A 276 -10.84 -13.17 -9.63
C ASP A 276 -10.06 -11.98 -10.21
N GLY A 277 -9.10 -11.46 -9.44
CA GLY A 277 -8.36 -10.25 -9.83
C GLY A 277 -7.49 -10.45 -11.07
N ARG A 278 -7.00 -11.67 -11.32
CA ARG A 278 -6.16 -11.98 -12.48
C ARG A 278 -6.99 -12.02 -13.75
N GLN A 279 -8.09 -12.76 -13.71
CA GLN A 279 -9.08 -12.82 -14.78
C GLN A 279 -9.65 -11.43 -15.10
N PHE A 280 -9.98 -10.64 -14.06
CA PHE A 280 -10.41 -9.26 -14.24
C PHE A 280 -9.38 -8.45 -15.02
N THR A 281 -8.12 -8.48 -14.57
CA THR A 281 -7.04 -7.68 -15.19
C THR A 281 -6.80 -8.08 -16.64
N GLU A 282 -6.80 -9.38 -16.94
CA GLU A 282 -6.66 -9.89 -18.31
C GLU A 282 -7.77 -9.37 -19.22
N ILE A 283 -9.04 -9.59 -18.84
CA ILE A 283 -10.19 -9.20 -19.66
C ILE A 283 -10.23 -7.68 -19.83
N TRP A 284 -9.92 -6.93 -18.77
CA TRP A 284 -9.90 -5.48 -18.80
C TRP A 284 -8.84 -4.95 -19.78
N ASN A 285 -7.60 -5.44 -19.69
CA ASN A 285 -6.51 -5.04 -20.59
C ASN A 285 -6.82 -5.37 -22.05
N ARG A 286 -7.28 -6.60 -22.32
CA ARG A 286 -7.59 -7.05 -23.68
C ARG A 286 -8.76 -6.27 -24.27
N THR A 287 -9.78 -5.98 -23.47
CA THR A 287 -10.94 -5.18 -23.91
C THR A 287 -10.53 -3.73 -24.20
N PHE A 288 -9.66 -3.14 -23.37
CA PHE A 288 -9.12 -1.81 -23.65
C PHE A 288 -8.36 -1.77 -24.97
N LEU A 289 -7.40 -2.68 -25.18
CA LEU A 289 -6.62 -2.75 -26.42
C LEU A 289 -7.50 -2.99 -27.66
N HIS A 290 -8.47 -3.88 -27.56
CA HIS A 290 -9.44 -4.11 -28.64
C HIS A 290 -10.26 -2.86 -28.96
N THR A 291 -10.69 -2.13 -27.92
CA THR A 291 -11.42 -0.87 -28.08
C THR A 291 -10.55 0.21 -28.75
N ILE A 292 -9.27 0.30 -28.40
CA ILE A 292 -8.32 1.19 -29.08
C ILE A 292 -8.21 0.83 -30.56
N GLU A 293 -8.05 -0.44 -30.90
CA GLU A 293 -7.90 -0.90 -32.28
C GLU A 293 -9.15 -0.59 -33.12
N LEU A 294 -10.35 -0.70 -32.56
CA LEU A 294 -11.59 -0.33 -33.24
C LEU A 294 -11.74 1.18 -33.46
N ASN A 295 -11.30 2.01 -32.52
CA ASN A 295 -11.45 3.46 -32.60
C ASN A 295 -10.35 4.13 -33.42
N PHE A 296 -9.15 3.53 -33.46
CA PHE A 296 -7.97 4.04 -34.15
C PHE A 296 -7.32 2.94 -35.01
N PRO A 297 -8.05 2.39 -35.99
CA PRO A 297 -7.57 1.26 -36.79
C PRO A 297 -6.33 1.65 -37.60
N ASP A 298 -5.33 0.76 -37.61
CA ASP A 298 -4.09 0.90 -38.38
C ASP A 298 -3.30 2.20 -38.13
N THR A 299 -3.47 2.81 -36.97
CA THR A 299 -2.73 4.01 -36.56
C THR A 299 -1.44 3.66 -35.82
N PRO A 300 -0.42 4.54 -35.83
CA PRO A 300 0.77 4.37 -35.00
C PRO A 300 0.44 4.22 -33.50
N PHE A 301 -0.63 4.88 -33.04
CA PHE A 301 -1.10 4.79 -31.66
C PHE A 301 -1.58 3.40 -31.29
N SER A 302 -2.49 2.82 -32.07
CA SER A 302 -3.00 1.47 -31.79
C SER A 302 -1.92 0.40 -31.94
N GLN A 303 -1.02 0.55 -32.92
CA GLN A 303 0.12 -0.35 -33.10
C GLN A 303 1.10 -0.30 -31.92
N ALA A 304 1.40 0.89 -31.38
CA ALA A 304 2.28 1.04 -30.21
C ALA A 304 1.71 0.33 -28.97
N LEU A 305 0.42 0.52 -28.68
CA LEU A 305 -0.24 -0.14 -27.55
C LEU A 305 -0.34 -1.65 -27.74
N ARG A 306 -0.72 -2.12 -28.93
CA ARG A 306 -0.81 -3.55 -29.24
C ARG A 306 0.54 -4.26 -29.09
N SER A 307 1.61 -3.63 -29.57
CA SER A 307 2.97 -4.20 -29.53
C SER A 307 3.54 -4.28 -28.10
N SER A 308 3.02 -3.49 -27.16
CA SER A 308 3.39 -3.54 -25.74
C SER A 308 2.80 -4.75 -25.00
N TYR A 309 1.78 -5.41 -25.57
CA TYR A 309 1.04 -6.49 -24.93
C TYR A 309 1.53 -7.87 -25.37
N GLN A 310 1.80 -8.74 -24.40
CA GLN A 310 2.19 -10.14 -24.60
C GLN A 310 1.14 -11.07 -24.00
N GLU A 311 0.55 -11.96 -24.81
CA GLU A 311 -0.56 -12.83 -24.37
C GLU A 311 -0.22 -13.70 -23.14
N ASN A 312 1.03 -14.13 -23.00
CA ASN A 312 1.46 -15.05 -21.94
C ASN A 312 2.10 -14.34 -20.73
N GLY A 313 2.08 -13.01 -20.68
CA GLY A 313 2.69 -12.24 -19.59
C GLY A 313 1.85 -12.16 -18.31
N ASP A 314 2.46 -11.66 -17.24
CA ASP A 314 1.73 -11.29 -16.01
C ASP A 314 0.79 -10.11 -16.28
N GLN A 315 -0.48 -10.21 -15.90
CA GLN A 315 -1.53 -9.28 -16.32
C GLN A 315 -1.35 -7.88 -15.72
N LEU A 316 -0.83 -7.78 -14.50
CA LEU A 316 -0.50 -6.47 -13.92
C LEU A 316 0.73 -5.84 -14.60
N GLU A 317 1.75 -6.63 -14.95
CA GLU A 317 2.89 -6.14 -15.76
C GLU A 317 2.43 -5.72 -17.17
N GLN A 318 1.50 -6.43 -17.79
CA GLN A 318 0.91 -6.00 -19.07
C GLN A 318 0.19 -4.65 -18.91
N THR A 319 -0.54 -4.44 -17.81
CA THR A 319 -1.17 -3.14 -17.51
C THR A 319 -0.14 -2.01 -17.45
N LEU A 320 1.05 -2.28 -16.90
CA LEU A 320 2.17 -1.35 -16.84
C LEU A 320 2.75 -1.04 -18.22
N HIS A 321 2.98 -2.08 -19.03
CA HIS A 321 3.51 -1.90 -20.38
C HIS A 321 2.55 -1.10 -21.27
N ILE A 322 1.25 -1.37 -21.19
CA ILE A 322 0.23 -0.61 -21.94
C ILE A 322 0.23 0.86 -21.51
N ALA A 323 0.23 1.13 -20.20
CA ALA A 323 0.26 2.50 -19.68
C ALA A 323 1.53 3.24 -20.13
N LYS A 324 2.69 2.59 -20.00
CA LYS A 324 3.97 3.16 -20.45
C LYS A 324 3.99 3.43 -21.95
N ALA A 325 3.50 2.50 -22.77
CA ALA A 325 3.44 2.69 -24.22
C ALA A 325 2.52 3.87 -24.60
N LEU A 326 1.43 4.08 -23.85
CA LEU A 326 0.57 5.23 -24.02
C LEU A 326 1.29 6.53 -23.65
N ASP A 327 1.91 6.57 -22.48
CA ASP A 327 2.63 7.76 -22.00
C ASP A 327 3.77 8.13 -22.96
N ASP A 328 4.61 7.15 -23.34
CA ASP A 328 5.70 7.32 -24.31
C ASP A 328 5.18 7.81 -25.66
N PHE A 329 4.05 7.28 -26.16
CA PHE A 329 3.48 7.71 -27.43
C PHE A 329 3.08 9.17 -27.40
N PHE A 330 2.34 9.61 -26.38
CA PHE A 330 1.92 11.00 -26.25
C PHE A 330 3.10 11.94 -26.03
N ASP A 331 4.15 11.49 -25.34
CA ASP A 331 5.37 12.26 -25.15
C ASP A 331 6.17 12.44 -26.44
N GLN A 332 6.24 11.42 -27.28
CA GLN A 332 6.91 11.47 -28.59
C GLN A 332 6.10 12.29 -29.62
N HIS A 333 4.77 12.34 -29.49
CA HIS A 333 3.86 12.92 -30.48
C HIS A 333 3.10 14.15 -29.96
N LYS A 334 3.66 14.94 -29.04
CA LYS A 334 2.98 16.07 -28.35
C LYS A 334 2.20 17.03 -29.25
N LYS A 335 2.65 17.25 -30.50
CA LYS A 335 2.03 18.19 -31.44
C LYS A 335 0.91 17.58 -32.27
N THR A 336 0.90 16.26 -32.45
CA THR A 336 0.01 15.56 -33.37
C THR A 336 -0.96 14.62 -32.66
N ALA A 337 -0.68 14.23 -31.41
CA ALA A 337 -1.45 13.23 -30.70
C ALA A 337 -2.83 13.69 -30.20
N ASN A 338 -3.24 14.94 -30.46
CA ASN A 338 -4.52 15.47 -29.97
C ASN A 338 -5.73 14.68 -30.48
N GLU A 339 -5.64 14.10 -31.68
CA GLU A 339 -6.70 13.25 -32.26
C GLU A 339 -6.94 11.97 -31.44
N TYR A 340 -5.93 11.45 -30.75
CA TYR A 340 -6.02 10.23 -29.93
C TYR A 340 -6.61 10.47 -28.53
N TYR A 341 -6.94 11.71 -28.18
CA TYR A 341 -7.73 12.02 -26.98
C TYR A 341 -9.25 11.85 -27.20
N LYS A 342 -9.69 11.45 -28.40
CA LYS A 342 -11.10 11.19 -28.68
C LYS A 342 -11.67 10.18 -27.65
N PRO A 343 -12.74 10.53 -26.91
CA PRO A 343 -13.30 9.64 -25.89
C PRO A 343 -13.73 8.29 -26.46
N LEU A 344 -13.33 7.21 -25.79
CA LEU A 344 -13.78 5.86 -26.06
C LEU A 344 -15.22 5.68 -25.57
N VAL A 345 -15.97 4.84 -26.27
CA VAL A 345 -17.35 4.47 -25.91
C VAL A 345 -17.39 2.99 -25.57
N PHE A 346 -17.92 2.66 -24.39
CA PHE A 346 -18.03 1.26 -23.98
C PHE A 346 -19.17 0.57 -24.72
N ASN A 347 -18.90 -0.66 -25.18
CA ASN A 347 -19.90 -1.55 -25.73
C ASN A 347 -19.63 -2.96 -25.21
N GLN A 348 -20.63 -3.59 -24.59
CA GLN A 348 -20.52 -4.94 -24.03
C GLN A 348 -20.06 -6.00 -25.05
N ASN A 349 -20.33 -5.79 -26.34
CA ASN A 349 -19.92 -6.71 -27.41
C ASN A 349 -18.41 -6.62 -27.71
N MET A 350 -17.72 -5.57 -27.26
CA MET A 350 -16.27 -5.43 -27.38
C MET A 350 -15.51 -6.14 -26.25
N VAL A 351 -16.23 -6.67 -25.24
CA VAL A 351 -15.60 -7.34 -24.09
C VAL A 351 -15.00 -8.66 -24.54
N VAL A 352 -13.68 -8.78 -24.41
CA VAL A 352 -12.93 -9.94 -24.84
C VAL A 352 -13.00 -11.03 -23.76
N SER A 353 -13.47 -12.23 -24.11
CA SER A 353 -13.50 -13.38 -23.19
C SER A 353 -12.09 -13.82 -22.79
N SER A 354 -11.89 -14.19 -21.51
CA SER A 354 -10.67 -14.91 -21.10
C SER A 354 -10.58 -16.22 -21.89
N LYS A 355 -9.42 -16.55 -22.45
CA LYS A 355 -9.21 -17.91 -22.97
C LYS A 355 -9.37 -18.87 -21.77
N PRO A 356 -10.06 -20.01 -21.89
CA PRO A 356 -10.09 -20.98 -20.80
C PRO A 356 -8.64 -21.35 -20.48
N GLY A 357 -8.18 -21.04 -19.27
CA GLY A 357 -6.87 -21.49 -18.82
C GLY A 357 -6.84 -23.02 -18.90
N LEU A 358 -5.70 -23.58 -19.32
CA LEU A 358 -5.39 -25.01 -19.39
C LEU A 358 -5.57 -25.81 -18.07
N GLY A 359 -6.15 -25.20 -17.03
CA GLY A 359 -6.50 -25.85 -15.76
C GLY A 359 -7.91 -26.47 -15.71
N PHE A 360 -8.80 -26.21 -16.68
CA PHE A 360 -10.18 -26.73 -16.62
C PHE A 360 -10.40 -28.08 -17.34
N LEU A 361 -9.41 -28.58 -18.09
CA LEU A 361 -9.50 -29.86 -18.81
C LEU A 361 -8.95 -31.07 -18.05
N ARG A 362 -8.78 -30.98 -16.72
CA ARG A 362 -8.31 -32.13 -15.92
C ARG A 362 -9.40 -32.98 -15.26
N ASN A 363 -10.68 -32.67 -15.48
CA ASN A 363 -11.81 -33.46 -14.95
C ASN A 363 -12.75 -34.03 -16.01
N ILE A 364 -12.32 -34.10 -17.27
CA ILE A 364 -13.03 -34.85 -18.32
C ILE A 364 -12.01 -35.74 -19.00
N PHE A 365 -11.44 -36.69 -18.27
CA PHE A 365 -11.09 -38.04 -18.71
C PHE A 365 -10.67 -38.80 -17.43
N ARG A 366 -11.20 -40.02 -17.31
CA ARG A 366 -11.06 -40.94 -16.19
C ARG A 366 -9.61 -41.25 -15.81
#